data_AF-A0A838M0F2-F1
#
_entry.id   AF-A0A838M0F2-F1
#
_cell.length_a   1.000
_cell.length_b   1.000
_cell.length_c   1.000
_cell.angle_alpha   90.00
_cell.angle_beta   90.00
_cell.angle_gamma   90.00
#
_symmetry.space_group_name_H-M   'P 1'
#
loop_
_entity.id
_entity.type
_entity.pdbx_description
1 polymer ?
#
loop_
_entity_poly.entity_id
_entity_poly.type
_entity_poly.pdbx_seq_one_letter_code
_entity_poly.pdbx_strand_id
1 'polypeptide(L)'
;MSHAKSREVVLPIKLTAELSKALETLRDAWRQDPGTVLKGISCSESKEGQFVLIAAESAFTTLPGACVIKGIGAVELAGAEIEFEAGASSKTLVLRDTPEGWRFSVKYLPPIVRERNLK
;
A
#
# COMPACT_ATOMS: atom_id res chain seq x y z
N MET A 1 19.66 -3.14 -20.66
CA MET A 1 19.50 -3.39 -19.21
C MET A 1 18.02 -3.44 -18.91
N SER A 2 17.44 -4.63 -18.65
CA SER A 2 16.01 -4.71 -18.35
C SER A 2 15.77 -4.08 -16.98
N HIS A 3 15.18 -2.89 -16.95
CA HIS A 3 14.56 -2.40 -15.73
C HIS A 3 13.55 -3.46 -15.30
N ALA A 4 13.78 -4.12 -14.16
CA ALA A 4 12.80 -5.01 -13.58
C ALA A 4 11.50 -4.21 -13.42
N LYS A 5 10.46 -4.57 -14.18
CA LYS A 5 9.17 -3.88 -14.09
C LYS A 5 8.61 -4.13 -12.69
N SER A 6 8.23 -3.06 -11.99
CA SER A 6 7.55 -3.16 -10.70
C SER A 6 6.28 -3.98 -10.85
N ARG A 7 6.01 -4.84 -9.86
CA ARG A 7 4.80 -5.63 -9.77
C ARG A 7 3.83 -4.93 -8.83
N GLU A 8 2.57 -4.83 -9.24
CA GLU A 8 1.47 -4.34 -8.40
C GLU A 8 0.51 -5.51 -8.18
N VAL A 9 0.32 -5.90 -6.93
CA VAL A 9 -0.58 -6.98 -6.53
C VAL A 9 -1.73 -6.39 -5.74
N VAL A 10 -2.95 -6.61 -6.23
CA VAL A 10 -4.18 -6.21 -5.54
C VAL A 10 -4.48 -7.28 -4.52
N LEU A 11 -4.72 -6.89 -3.28
CA LEU A 11 -5.02 -7.84 -2.21
C LEU A 11 -6.49 -7.73 -1.80
N PRO A 12 -7.15 -8.87 -1.55
CA PRO A 12 -8.47 -8.86 -0.96
C PRO A 12 -8.35 -8.34 0.46
N ILE A 13 -9.10 -7.29 0.78
CA ILE A 13 -9.10 -6.68 2.11
C ILE A 13 -10.50 -6.64 2.68
N LYS A 14 -10.55 -6.66 4.01
CA LYS A 14 -11.74 -6.35 4.78
C LYS A 14 -11.45 -5.08 5.56
N LEU A 15 -12.16 -4.01 5.23
CA LEU A 15 -12.06 -2.78 6.00
C LEU A 15 -12.83 -2.95 7.30
N THR A 16 -12.15 -2.69 8.41
CA THR A 16 -12.84 -2.47 9.68
C THR A 16 -13.47 -1.08 9.67
N ALA A 17 -14.57 -0.89 10.41
CA ALA A 17 -15.21 0.41 10.53
C ALA A 17 -14.25 1.49 11.08
N GLU A 18 -13.33 1.08 11.94
CA GLU A 18 -12.28 1.93 12.51
C GLU A 18 -11.31 2.42 11.44
N LEU A 19 -10.83 1.51 10.57
CA LEU A 19 -9.94 1.87 9.48
C LEU A 19 -10.64 2.77 8.46
N SER A 20 -11.89 2.45 8.08
CA SER A 20 -12.65 3.30 7.16
C SER A 20 -12.76 4.74 7.68
N LYS A 21 -13.12 4.89 8.97
CA LYS A 21 -13.20 6.20 9.61
C LYS A 21 -11.86 6.92 9.67
N ALA A 22 -10.77 6.20 9.95
CA ALA A 22 -9.42 6.76 9.97
C ALA A 22 -8.99 7.26 8.58
N LEU A 23 -9.31 6.51 7.52
CA LEU A 23 -9.00 6.90 6.14
C LEU A 23 -9.82 8.10 5.68
N GLU A 24 -11.10 8.17 6.02
CA GLU A 24 -11.94 9.35 5.76
C GLU A 24 -11.42 10.58 6.49
N THR A 25 -11.09 10.44 7.77
CA THR A 25 -10.51 11.53 8.58
C THR A 25 -9.20 12.03 7.98
N LEU A 26 -8.33 11.11 7.54
CA LEU A 26 -7.07 11.45 6.90
C LEU A 26 -7.29 12.17 5.55
N ARG A 27 -8.25 11.70 4.74
CA ARG A 27 -8.60 12.34 3.46
C ARG A 27 -9.05 13.79 3.69
N ASP A 28 -9.93 14.01 4.66
CA ASP A 28 -10.47 15.33 4.95
C ASP A 28 -9.39 16.26 5.53
N ALA A 29 -8.56 15.76 6.45
CA ALA A 29 -7.43 16.48 7.01
C ALA A 29 -6.40 16.87 5.93
N TRP A 30 -6.05 15.93 5.04
CA TRP A 30 -5.14 16.18 3.92
C TRP A 30 -5.70 17.22 2.93
N ARG A 31 -7.01 17.20 2.65
CA ARG A 31 -7.65 18.20 1.79
C ARG A 31 -7.61 19.61 2.39
N GLN A 32 -7.67 19.73 3.71
CA GLN A 32 -7.56 21.01 4.40
C GLN A 32 -6.12 21.49 4.49
N ASP A 33 -5.19 20.60 4.86
CA ASP A 33 -3.76 20.89 4.95
C ASP A 33 -2.93 19.68 4.48
N PRO A 34 -2.42 19.71 3.23
CA PRO A 34 -1.58 18.65 2.69
C PRO A 34 -0.28 18.40 3.47
N GLY A 35 0.16 19.35 4.30
CA GLY A 35 1.37 19.24 5.12
C GLY A 35 1.22 18.32 6.33
N THR A 36 -0.01 17.92 6.68
CA THR A 36 -0.32 17.10 7.86
C THR A 36 0.02 15.61 7.71
N VAL A 37 0.42 15.18 6.51
CA VAL A 37 0.67 13.77 6.22
C VAL A 37 1.94 13.27 6.92
N LEU A 38 1.82 12.14 7.61
CA LEU A 38 2.93 11.51 8.34
C LEU A 38 4.08 11.11 7.41
N LYS A 39 5.30 11.14 7.93
CA LYS A 39 6.50 10.75 7.18
C LYS A 39 6.38 9.33 6.63
N GLY A 40 6.65 9.17 5.34
CA GLY A 40 6.55 7.90 4.62
C GLY A 40 5.14 7.58 4.13
N ILE A 41 4.15 8.44 4.39
CA ILE A 41 2.85 8.40 3.73
C ILE A 41 2.78 9.57 2.75
N SER A 42 2.15 9.35 1.61
CA SER A 42 1.86 10.36 0.61
C SER A 42 0.40 10.21 0.20
N CYS A 43 -0.33 11.31 0.22
CA CYS A 43 -1.72 11.37 -0.21
C CYS A 43 -1.80 12.19 -1.50
N SER A 44 -2.62 11.73 -2.43
CA SER A 44 -2.83 12.39 -3.72
C SER A 44 -4.25 12.14 -4.21
N GLU A 45 -4.70 12.93 -5.17
CA GLU A 45 -5.97 12.68 -5.85
C GLU A 45 -5.67 12.22 -7.29
N SER A 46 -6.33 11.15 -7.72
CA SER A 46 -6.22 10.68 -9.10
C SER A 46 -6.89 11.68 -10.04
N LYS A 47 -6.62 11.55 -11.36
CA LYS A 47 -7.30 12.37 -12.37
C LYS A 47 -8.83 12.20 -12.39
N GLU A 48 -9.31 11.10 -11.81
CA GLU A 48 -10.73 10.73 -11.72
C GLU A 48 -11.35 11.19 -10.38
N GLY A 49 -10.61 11.93 -9.55
CA GLY A 49 -11.09 12.41 -8.25
C GLY A 49 -10.98 11.38 -7.12
N GLN A 50 -10.32 10.25 -7.35
CA GLN A 50 -10.16 9.21 -6.35
C GLN A 50 -9.03 9.56 -5.38
N PHE A 51 -9.29 9.43 -4.08
CA PHE A 51 -8.22 9.59 -3.09
C PHE A 51 -7.26 8.39 -3.14
N VAL A 52 -5.97 8.69 -3.23
CA VAL A 52 -4.89 7.71 -3.29
C VAL A 52 -3.92 7.95 -2.15
N LEU A 53 -3.78 6.95 -1.28
CA LEU A 53 -2.80 6.91 -0.22
C LEU A 53 -1.69 5.94 -0.58
N ILE A 54 -0.46 6.40 -0.43
CA ILE A 54 0.76 5.64 -0.71
C ILE A 54 1.56 5.60 0.58
N ALA A 55 1.78 4.41 1.15
CA ALA A 55 2.65 4.21 2.30
C ALA A 55 3.92 3.49 1.87
N ALA A 56 5.07 4.10 2.14
CA ALA A 56 6.38 3.51 1.95
C ALA A 56 6.63 2.39 2.97
N GLU A 57 7.59 1.50 2.69
CA GLU A 57 7.97 0.38 3.58
C GLU A 57 8.28 0.80 5.03
N SER A 58 8.73 2.04 5.25
CA SER A 58 8.99 2.58 6.59
C SER A 58 7.71 2.95 7.38
N ALA A 59 6.59 3.14 6.68
CA ALA A 59 5.31 3.62 7.21
C ALA A 59 4.25 2.53 7.37
N PHE A 60 4.54 1.28 6.97
CA PHE A 60 3.65 0.15 7.24
C PHE A 60 4.42 -1.08 7.72
N THR A 61 3.70 -2.04 8.26
CA THR A 61 4.24 -3.34 8.68
C THR A 61 3.23 -4.41 8.32
N THR A 62 3.69 -5.49 7.73
CA THR A 62 2.86 -6.65 7.40
C THR A 62 2.92 -7.66 8.53
N LEU A 63 1.77 -8.10 8.98
CA LEU A 63 1.58 -9.17 9.96
C LEU A 63 0.80 -10.31 9.29
N PRO A 64 0.84 -11.53 9.85
CA PRO A 64 -0.03 -12.62 9.42
C PRO A 64 -1.51 -12.16 9.39
N GLY A 65 -2.11 -12.14 8.19
CA GLY A 65 -3.50 -11.73 7.97
C GLY A 65 -3.81 -10.22 8.10
N ALA A 66 -2.82 -9.36 8.31
CA ALA A 66 -3.06 -7.92 8.47
C ALA A 66 -1.91 -7.04 7.97
N CYS A 67 -2.22 -5.79 7.63
CA CYS A 67 -1.22 -4.77 7.35
C CYS A 67 -1.48 -3.54 8.21
N VAL A 68 -0.51 -3.17 9.06
CA VAL A 68 -0.61 -2.01 9.94
C VAL A 68 0.06 -0.82 9.29
N ILE A 69 -0.68 0.26 9.05
CA ILE A 69 -0.16 1.54 8.57
C ILE A 69 0.03 2.46 9.77
N LYS A 70 1.28 2.91 9.99
CA LYS A 70 1.67 3.70 11.14
C LYS A 70 0.86 4.99 11.21
N GLY A 71 0.18 5.20 12.33
CA GLY A 71 -0.63 6.39 12.58
C GLY A 71 -1.98 6.44 11.87
N ILE A 72 -2.38 5.39 11.13
CA ILE A 72 -3.71 5.27 10.52
C ILE A 72 -4.48 4.13 11.16
N GLY A 73 -3.93 2.91 11.12
CA GLY A 73 -4.63 1.72 11.62
C GLY A 73 -4.22 0.43 10.92
N ALA A 74 -4.95 -0.64 11.19
CA ALA A 74 -4.72 -1.96 10.61
C ALA A 74 -5.75 -2.28 9.53
N VAL A 75 -5.26 -2.84 8.42
CA VAL A 75 -6.03 -3.39 7.31
C VAL A 75 -6.06 -4.91 7.50
N GLU A 76 -7.26 -5.47 7.60
CA GLU A 76 -7.43 -6.93 7.63
C GLU A 76 -7.35 -7.45 6.19
N LEU A 77 -6.50 -8.45 5.96
CA LEU A 77 -6.36 -9.09 4.66
C LEU A 77 -7.36 -10.25 4.60
N ALA A 78 -8.29 -10.18 3.66
CA ALA A 78 -9.30 -11.22 3.45
C ALA A 78 -8.69 -12.38 2.63
N GLY A 79 -7.72 -13.09 3.20
CA GLY A 79 -7.04 -14.20 2.53
C GLY A 79 -5.67 -14.55 3.11
N ALA A 80 -4.89 -15.32 2.34
CA ALA A 80 -3.54 -15.75 2.70
C ALA A 80 -2.57 -14.56 2.80
N GLU A 81 -1.49 -14.76 3.57
CA GLU A 81 -0.45 -13.77 3.86
C GLU A 81 0.09 -13.07 2.60
N ILE A 82 0.61 -11.85 2.80
CA ILE A 82 1.38 -11.19 1.74
C ILE A 82 2.73 -11.88 1.61
N GLU A 83 2.79 -12.92 0.78
CA GLU A 83 4.04 -13.58 0.43
C GLU A 83 4.77 -12.74 -0.63
N PHE A 84 5.73 -11.93 -0.17
CA PHE A 84 6.70 -11.33 -1.07
C PHE A 84 7.76 -12.37 -1.45
N GLU A 85 8.12 -12.42 -2.73
CA GLU A 85 9.25 -13.23 -3.21
C GLU A 85 10.52 -12.90 -2.41
N ALA A 86 11.28 -13.92 -1.99
CA ALA A 86 12.51 -13.74 -1.23
C ALA A 86 13.51 -12.87 -2.03
N GLY A 87 13.88 -11.72 -1.47
CA GLY A 87 14.72 -10.71 -2.14
C GLY A 87 13.95 -9.58 -2.85
N ALA A 88 12.62 -9.53 -2.71
CA ALA A 88 11.81 -8.39 -3.14
C ALA A 88 12.15 -7.10 -2.37
N SER A 89 12.26 -5.98 -3.09
CA SER A 89 12.63 -4.67 -2.54
C SER A 89 11.69 -3.55 -2.96
N SER A 90 11.82 -2.38 -2.35
CA SER A 90 11.01 -1.19 -2.64
C SER A 90 9.50 -1.44 -2.49
N LYS A 91 9.09 -1.96 -1.33
CA LYS A 91 7.68 -2.26 -1.06
C LYS A 91 6.92 -0.97 -0.78
N THR A 92 5.83 -0.78 -1.49
CA THR A 92 4.97 0.40 -1.35
C THR A 92 3.53 -0.06 -1.33
N LEU A 93 2.84 0.28 -0.26
CA LEU A 93 1.42 0.04 -0.11
C LEU A 93 0.65 1.18 -0.77
N VAL A 94 -0.38 0.83 -1.53
CA VAL A 94 -1.26 1.76 -2.23
C VAL A 94 -2.70 1.44 -1.85
N LEU A 95 -3.39 2.43 -1.29
CA LEU A 95 -4.81 2.42 -1.00
C LEU A 95 -5.50 3.41 -1.94
N ARG A 96 -6.57 2.99 -2.61
CA ARG A 96 -7.38 3.85 -3.48
C ARG A 96 -8.83 3.80 -3.07
N ASP A 97 -9.45 4.95 -2.95
CA ASP A 97 -10.89 5.10 -2.73
C ASP A 97 -11.60 5.02 -4.09
N THR A 98 -12.15 3.85 -4.43
CA THR A 98 -12.90 3.65 -5.69
C THR A 98 -14.40 3.63 -5.41
N PRO A 99 -15.26 3.84 -6.44
CA PRO A 99 -16.72 3.77 -6.26
C PRO A 99 -17.23 2.41 -5.75
N GLU A 100 -16.44 1.35 -5.92
CA GLU A 100 -16.74 -0.02 -5.48
C GLU A 100 -16.26 -0.29 -4.04
N GLY A 101 -15.52 0.64 -3.44
CA GLY A 101 -14.91 0.53 -2.12
C GLY A 101 -13.40 0.77 -2.17
N TRP A 102 -12.73 0.56 -1.04
CA TRP A 102 -11.27 0.73 -1.01
C TRP A 102 -10.56 -0.42 -1.68
N ARG A 103 -9.66 -0.08 -2.60
CA ARG A 103 -8.76 -1.03 -3.25
C ARG A 103 -7.40 -0.97 -2.59
N PHE A 104 -6.96 -2.09 -2.04
CA PHE A 104 -5.62 -2.25 -1.49
C PHE A 104 -4.71 -2.93 -2.50
N SER A 105 -3.50 -2.39 -2.68
CA SER A 105 -2.51 -2.97 -3.56
C SER A 105 -1.12 -2.77 -2.99
N VAL A 106 -0.23 -3.73 -3.18
CA VAL A 106 1.18 -3.57 -2.85
C VAL A 106 2.00 -3.58 -4.12
N LYS A 107 2.87 -2.58 -4.24
CA LYS A 107 3.89 -2.48 -5.28
C LYS A 107 5.22 -2.95 -4.72
N TYR A 108 5.92 -3.79 -5.45
CA TYR A 108 7.28 -4.21 -5.11
C TYR A 108 8.11 -4.47 -6.36
N LEU A 109 9.43 -4.43 -6.21
CA LEU A 109 10.36 -4.90 -7.22
C LEU A 109 10.68 -6.37 -6.94
N PRO A 110 10.44 -7.29 -7.90
CA PRO A 110 10.83 -8.68 -7.73
C PRO A 110 12.36 -8.80 -7.65
N PRO A 111 12.89 -9.87 -7.05
CA PRO A 111 14.33 -10.09 -6.97
C PRO A 111 14.97 -10.09 -8.36
N ILE A 112 16.12 -9.44 -8.50
CA ILE A 112 16.88 -9.45 -9.76
C ILE A 112 17.57 -10.81 -9.89
N VAL A 113 16.97 -11.72 -10.65
CA VAL A 113 17.61 -12.99 -11.02
C VAL A 113 18.69 -12.70 -12.07
N ARG A 114 19.96 -12.66 -11.65
CA ARG A 114 21.09 -12.59 -12.59
C ARG A 114 21.41 -14.01 -13.05
N GLU A 115 21.28 -14.28 -14.35
CA GLU A 115 21.54 -15.59 -14.98
C GLU A 115 22.97 -16.13 -14.82
N ARG A 116 23.92 -15.36 -14.26
CA ARG A 116 25.30 -15.82 -13.98
C ARG A 116 25.43 -16.93 -12.92
N ASN A 117 24.32 -17.36 -12.31
CA ASN A 117 24.27 -18.49 -11.37
C ASN A 117 23.52 -19.72 -11.91
N LEU A 118 23.07 -19.70 -13.17
CA LEU A 118 22.75 -20.94 -13.86
C LEU A 118 24.07 -21.48 -14.40
N LYS A 119 24.54 -22.57 -13.77
CA LYS A 119 25.80 -23.28 -14.05
C LYS A 119 26.22 -23.29 -15.51
#